data_AF-A0A7Y4QLD1-F1
#
_entry.id   AF-A0A7Y4QLD1-F1
#
_cell.length_a   1.000
_cell.length_b   1.000
_cell.length_c   1.000
_cell.angle_alpha   90.00
_cell.angle_beta   90.00
_cell.angle_gamma   90.00
#
_symmetry.space_group_name_H-M   'P 1'
#
loop_
_entity.id
_entity.type
_entity.pdbx_description
1 polymer ?
#
loop_
_entity_poly.entity_id
_entity_poly.type
_entity_poly.pdbx_seq_one_letter_code
_entity_poly.pdbx_strand_id
1 'polypeptide(L)'
;MRKIQSSYKLIASALALAAAVAVPTSASAVAVTLNVNSALSSLTLSGNAFGLNYGQQSAGSLSASWGGTISGDLTGGLFTFTGGSAISAIVNPSGPFTTAPNPIGVEAGNYGVKAVGLVPGFPGVITINGVYKDLVLDITTGTAQNGVAPTGQTLVFGALSTLDYGYNSSTAGPLGAGSGSLSGVSGSDTSASLVSWDGTTLSLPVTLHTTGSNRFEDWNGTIVATLTQVPEPSSLALLGIGLVGLACARFQRSRQNL
;
A
#
# COMPACT_ATOMS: atom_id res chain seq x y z
N MET A 1 40.90 18.98 61.85
CA MET A 1 40.36 17.86 61.03
C MET A 1 39.05 18.28 60.36
N ARG A 2 39.09 18.84 59.15
CA ARG A 2 37.90 19.17 58.31
C ARG A 2 38.30 19.08 56.84
N LYS A 3 38.19 17.88 56.23
CA LYS A 3 38.47 17.67 54.80
C LYS A 3 37.86 16.35 54.30
N ILE A 4 36.56 16.11 54.48
CA ILE A 4 35.91 14.90 53.91
C ILE A 4 34.50 15.16 53.31
N GLN A 5 33.81 16.26 53.66
CA GLN A 5 32.40 16.46 53.22
C GLN A 5 32.19 16.96 51.78
N SER A 6 33.24 17.35 51.04
CA SER A 6 33.07 17.95 49.70
C SER A 6 32.88 16.95 48.56
N SER A 7 33.32 15.70 48.74
CA SER A 7 33.39 14.70 47.66
C SER A 7 32.05 13.99 47.40
N TYR A 8 31.18 13.91 48.41
CA TYR A 8 29.89 13.22 48.29
C TYR A 8 28.85 13.99 47.46
N LYS A 9 28.94 15.33 47.41
CA LYS A 9 28.00 16.17 46.65
C LYS A 9 28.23 16.12 45.13
N LEU A 10 29.47 15.89 44.69
CA LEU A 10 29.86 15.79 43.28
C LEU A 10 29.49 14.45 42.65
N ILE A 11 29.54 13.36 43.42
CA ILE A 11 29.17 12.02 42.92
C ILE A 11 27.65 11.87 42.79
N ALA A 12 26.88 12.43 43.74
CA ALA A 12 25.42 12.40 43.69
C ALA A 12 24.84 13.22 42.51
N SER A 13 25.52 14.31 42.11
CA SER A 13 25.08 15.13 40.98
C SER A 13 25.42 14.53 39.61
N ALA A 14 26.49 13.73 39.51
CA ALA A 14 26.80 12.97 38.30
C ALA A 14 25.82 11.80 38.06
N LEU A 15 25.38 11.11 39.13
CA LEU A 15 24.39 10.03 39.01
C LEU A 15 22.99 10.53 38.59
N ALA A 16 22.56 11.69 39.09
CA ALA A 16 21.28 12.29 38.71
C ALA A 16 21.28 12.79 37.25
N LEU A 17 22.42 13.24 36.73
CA LEU A 17 22.55 13.66 35.33
C LEU A 17 22.63 12.46 34.37
N ALA A 18 23.28 11.35 34.77
CA ALA A 18 23.30 10.11 33.99
C ALA A 18 21.93 9.42 33.93
N ALA A 19 21.13 9.48 35.00
CA ALA A 19 19.78 8.94 35.03
C ALA A 19 18.78 9.74 34.19
N ALA A 20 19.02 11.05 33.97
CA ALA A 20 18.17 11.91 33.15
C ALA A 20 18.39 11.73 31.63
N VAL A 21 19.51 11.14 31.21
CA VAL A 21 19.82 10.89 29.78
C VAL A 21 19.28 9.53 29.31
N ALA A 22 18.96 8.63 30.25
CA ALA A 22 18.41 7.30 29.97
C ALA A 22 16.88 7.26 30.14
N VAL A 23 16.16 8.30 29.71
CA VAL A 23 14.71 8.18 29.54
C VAL A 23 14.51 7.30 28.30
N PRO A 24 13.96 6.08 28.41
CA PRO A 24 13.57 5.33 27.24
C PRO A 24 12.52 6.19 26.51
N THR A 25 12.89 6.74 25.36
CA THR A 25 11.91 7.29 24.44
C THR A 25 11.08 6.10 23.97
N SER A 26 9.92 5.88 24.56
CA SER A 26 8.91 5.00 23.99
C SER A 26 8.75 5.42 22.54
N ALA A 27 9.12 4.56 21.60
CA ALA A 27 8.87 4.81 20.19
C ALA A 27 7.35 4.85 20.03
N SER A 28 6.77 6.05 20.05
CA SER A 28 5.35 6.23 19.76
C SER A 28 5.14 5.87 18.30
N ALA A 29 4.06 5.17 18.02
CA ALA A 29 3.54 5.08 16.67
C ALA A 29 3.25 6.49 16.15
N VAL A 30 3.75 6.77 14.95
CA VAL A 30 3.47 8.01 14.23
C VAL A 30 2.58 7.67 13.05
N ALA A 31 1.37 8.22 13.02
CA ALA A 31 0.50 8.10 11.87
C ALA A 31 1.17 8.78 10.66
N VAL A 32 1.31 8.04 9.56
CA VAL A 32 1.89 8.51 8.31
C VAL A 32 0.92 8.29 7.17
N THR A 33 0.93 9.22 6.21
CA THR A 33 0.22 9.09 4.94
C THR A 33 1.21 9.29 3.81
N LEU A 34 1.22 8.34 2.89
CA LEU A 34 2.08 8.27 1.73
C LEU A 34 1.22 8.44 0.47
N ASN A 35 1.66 9.27 -0.46
CA ASN A 35 1.04 9.39 -1.78
C ASN A 35 1.66 8.37 -2.74
N VAL A 36 0.82 7.56 -3.37
CA VAL A 36 1.25 6.58 -4.36
C VAL A 36 1.66 7.28 -5.65
N ASN A 37 2.89 7.02 -6.11
CA ASN A 37 3.39 7.49 -7.39
C ASN A 37 2.98 6.50 -8.49
N SER A 38 1.99 6.89 -9.29
CA SER A 38 1.45 6.04 -10.36
C SER A 38 2.37 5.80 -11.54
N ALA A 39 3.40 6.63 -11.72
CA ALA A 39 4.42 6.39 -12.74
C ALA A 39 5.36 5.22 -12.37
N LEU A 40 5.42 4.86 -11.07
CA LEU A 40 6.26 3.80 -10.54
C LEU A 40 5.47 2.63 -9.96
N SER A 41 4.15 2.78 -9.84
CA SER A 41 3.26 1.79 -9.24
C SER A 41 2.45 1.08 -10.30
N SER A 42 2.59 -0.23 -10.40
CA SER A 42 1.92 -1.04 -11.42
C SER A 42 1.63 -2.43 -10.90
N LEU A 43 0.44 -2.94 -11.20
CA LEU A 43 0.09 -4.34 -11.00
C LEU A 43 -0.24 -4.99 -12.35
N THR A 44 0.26 -6.20 -12.54
CA THR A 44 -0.07 -7.07 -13.67
C THR A 44 -1.15 -8.06 -13.23
N LEU A 45 -2.06 -8.36 -14.14
CA LEU A 45 -3.14 -9.33 -13.98
C LEU A 45 -2.79 -10.58 -14.77
N SER A 46 -2.86 -11.73 -14.11
CA SER A 46 -2.83 -13.05 -14.72
C SER A 46 -3.91 -13.94 -14.11
N GLY A 47 -4.10 -15.15 -14.64
CA GLY A 47 -5.10 -16.09 -14.15
C GLY A 47 -5.87 -16.77 -15.27
N ASN A 48 -7.08 -17.22 -14.97
CA ASN A 48 -7.94 -17.88 -15.95
C ASN A 48 -9.43 -17.60 -15.73
N ALA A 49 -10.22 -17.81 -16.77
CA ALA A 49 -11.68 -17.91 -16.68
C ALA A 49 -12.15 -19.13 -17.46
N PHE A 50 -13.02 -19.94 -16.86
CA PHE A 50 -13.53 -21.19 -17.41
C PHE A 50 -12.41 -22.15 -17.86
N GLY A 51 -11.30 -22.18 -17.11
CA GLY A 51 -10.12 -22.98 -17.45
C GLY A 51 -9.25 -22.41 -18.57
N LEU A 52 -9.61 -21.28 -19.16
CA LEU A 52 -8.86 -20.61 -20.23
C LEU A 52 -7.98 -19.50 -19.65
N ASN A 53 -6.68 -19.57 -19.90
CA ASN A 53 -5.73 -18.57 -19.42
C ASN A 53 -6.06 -17.18 -19.97
N TYR A 54 -5.82 -16.16 -19.14
CA TYR A 54 -5.91 -14.78 -19.55
C TYR A 54 -4.84 -14.43 -20.57
N GLY A 55 -5.29 -13.82 -21.65
CA GLY A 55 -4.49 -13.11 -22.64
C GLY A 55 -4.91 -11.64 -22.71
N GLN A 56 -4.14 -10.89 -23.49
CA GLN A 56 -4.36 -9.46 -23.72
C GLN A 56 -5.45 -9.24 -24.78
N GLN A 57 -6.36 -8.28 -24.56
CA GLN A 57 -7.19 -7.72 -25.64
C GLN A 57 -6.35 -6.84 -26.56
N SER A 58 -5.41 -6.08 -25.99
CA SER A 58 -4.43 -5.25 -26.68
C SER A 58 -3.12 -5.24 -25.89
N ALA A 59 -2.01 -4.91 -26.54
CA ALA A 59 -0.70 -4.92 -25.88
C ALA A 59 -0.72 -4.06 -24.60
N GLY A 60 -0.34 -4.67 -23.47
CA GLY A 60 -0.34 -4.00 -22.16
C GLY A 60 -1.67 -3.96 -21.43
N SER A 61 -2.76 -4.51 -21.99
CA SER A 61 -4.09 -4.51 -21.35
C SER A 61 -4.19 -5.33 -20.06
N LEU A 62 -3.17 -6.14 -19.74
CA LEU A 62 -3.05 -6.90 -18.50
C LEU A 62 -2.22 -6.19 -17.43
N SER A 63 -1.76 -4.95 -17.65
CA SER A 63 -1.04 -4.17 -16.64
C SER A 63 -1.65 -2.79 -16.52
N ALA A 64 -1.81 -2.30 -15.29
CA ALA A 64 -2.30 -0.95 -15.05
C ALA A 64 -1.44 -0.25 -14.00
N SER A 65 -1.33 1.06 -14.14
CA SER A 65 -0.78 1.95 -13.12
C SER A 65 -1.76 2.12 -11.97
N TRP A 66 -1.25 2.33 -10.76
CA TRP A 66 -2.06 2.54 -9.55
C TRP A 66 -1.68 3.84 -8.85
N GLY A 67 -2.66 4.60 -8.38
CA GLY A 67 -2.47 5.83 -7.61
C GLY A 67 -3.29 5.82 -6.32
N GLY A 68 -3.23 6.89 -5.52
CA GLY A 68 -3.98 6.99 -4.26
C GLY A 68 -3.08 7.20 -3.06
N THR A 69 -3.50 6.70 -1.89
CA THR A 69 -2.80 6.91 -0.63
C THR A 69 -2.66 5.64 0.17
N ILE A 70 -1.51 5.49 0.83
CA ILE A 70 -1.25 4.47 1.84
C ILE A 70 -1.15 5.17 3.19
N SER A 71 -1.93 4.72 4.15
CA SER A 71 -1.95 5.22 5.52
C SER A 71 -1.66 4.09 6.50
N GLY A 72 -0.91 4.42 7.56
CA GLY A 72 -0.58 3.47 8.61
C GLY A 72 0.20 4.12 9.74
N ASP A 73 0.54 3.31 10.73
CA ASP A 73 1.30 3.71 11.90
C ASP A 73 2.76 3.26 11.76
N LEU A 74 3.70 4.20 11.77
CA LEU A 74 5.13 3.93 11.70
C LEU A 74 5.75 3.90 13.10
N THR A 75 6.28 2.76 13.51
CA THR A 75 6.99 2.60 14.80
C THR A 75 8.31 1.86 14.59
N GLY A 76 9.44 2.51 14.86
CA GLY A 76 10.76 1.85 14.75
C GLY A 76 11.07 1.28 13.36
N GLY A 77 10.53 1.87 12.29
CA GLY A 77 10.70 1.39 10.91
C GLY A 77 9.72 0.30 10.46
N LEU A 78 8.80 -0.13 11.35
CA LEU A 78 7.68 -1.01 11.03
C LEU A 78 6.45 -0.16 10.71
N PHE A 79 5.90 -0.33 9.50
CA PHE A 79 4.58 0.16 9.15
C PHE A 79 3.54 -0.85 9.61
N THR A 80 2.52 -0.38 10.31
CA THR A 80 1.33 -1.16 10.65
C THR A 80 0.13 -0.55 9.93
N PHE A 81 -0.50 -1.33 9.06
CA PHE A 81 -1.71 -0.94 8.35
C PHE A 81 -2.92 -1.29 9.22
N THR A 82 -3.76 -0.30 9.52
CA THR A 82 -4.97 -0.43 10.33
C THR A 82 -6.25 -0.11 9.53
N GLY A 83 -6.11 -0.02 8.20
CA GLY A 83 -7.14 0.45 7.28
C GLY A 83 -6.89 1.87 6.79
N GLY A 84 -7.80 2.41 5.97
CA GLY A 84 -7.74 3.78 5.45
C GLY A 84 -6.80 3.99 4.26
N SER A 85 -5.98 2.99 3.91
CA SER A 85 -5.26 2.97 2.63
C SER A 85 -6.22 2.60 1.51
N ALA A 86 -6.24 3.38 0.45
CA ALA A 86 -7.03 3.11 -0.76
C ALA A 86 -6.19 3.48 -1.98
N ILE A 87 -5.93 2.50 -2.83
CA ILE A 87 -5.25 2.70 -4.11
C ILE A 87 -6.22 2.37 -5.24
N SER A 88 -6.23 3.21 -6.28
CA SER A 88 -7.12 3.04 -7.42
C SER A 88 -6.30 2.77 -8.67
N ALA A 89 -6.75 1.81 -9.46
CA ALA A 89 -6.18 1.59 -10.77
C ALA A 89 -6.52 2.78 -11.67
N ILE A 90 -5.54 3.23 -12.45
CA ILE A 90 -5.72 4.28 -13.44
C ILE A 90 -6.29 3.63 -14.71
N VAL A 91 -7.13 4.37 -15.44
CA VAL A 91 -7.60 3.95 -16.77
C VAL A 91 -6.40 3.62 -17.64
N ASN A 92 -6.42 2.44 -18.25
CA ASN A 92 -5.32 1.94 -19.04
C ASN A 92 -5.31 2.58 -20.43
N PRO A 93 -4.20 3.20 -20.85
CA PRO A 93 -4.11 3.86 -22.15
C PRO A 93 -4.18 2.89 -23.35
N SER A 94 -3.97 1.59 -23.14
CA SER A 94 -4.14 0.55 -24.17
C SER A 94 -5.60 0.25 -24.51
N GLY A 95 -6.55 0.84 -23.78
CA GLY A 95 -7.97 0.80 -24.11
C GLY A 95 -8.33 1.66 -25.34
N PRO A 96 -9.63 1.75 -25.69
CA PRO A 96 -10.76 1.16 -24.99
C PRO A 96 -10.79 -0.37 -25.09
N PHE A 97 -11.39 -1.03 -24.10
CA PHE A 97 -11.58 -2.47 -24.11
C PHE A 97 -13.04 -2.81 -24.43
N THR A 98 -13.29 -4.07 -24.80
CA THR A 98 -14.62 -4.50 -25.23
C THR A 98 -15.07 -5.78 -24.54
N THR A 99 -16.38 -5.91 -24.39
CA THR A 99 -17.08 -7.17 -24.05
C THR A 99 -17.78 -7.78 -25.28
N ALA A 100 -17.45 -7.29 -26.49
CA ALA A 100 -18.01 -7.77 -27.75
C ALA A 100 -17.88 -9.30 -27.90
N PRO A 101 -18.87 -9.95 -28.55
CA PRO A 101 -19.97 -9.36 -29.32
C PRO A 101 -21.21 -8.93 -28.52
N ASN A 102 -21.22 -9.09 -27.20
CA ASN A 102 -22.30 -8.61 -26.34
C ASN A 102 -21.82 -7.41 -25.51
N PRO A 103 -21.74 -6.21 -26.11
CA PRO A 103 -21.23 -5.04 -25.41
C PRO A 103 -22.18 -4.66 -24.28
N ILE A 104 -21.72 -4.80 -23.04
CA ILE A 104 -22.26 -4.01 -21.92
C ILE A 104 -21.76 -2.55 -22.03
N GLY A 105 -20.73 -2.32 -22.86
CA GLY A 105 -20.20 -1.04 -23.29
C GLY A 105 -18.86 -1.24 -24.01
N VAL A 106 -18.41 -0.24 -24.78
CA VAL A 106 -16.99 -0.07 -25.13
C VAL A 106 -16.50 1.05 -24.23
N GLU A 107 -15.73 0.71 -23.20
CA GLU A 107 -15.44 1.65 -22.12
C GLU A 107 -13.96 1.71 -21.81
N ALA A 108 -13.58 2.86 -21.26
CA ALA A 108 -12.33 3.03 -20.55
C ALA A 108 -12.32 2.04 -19.37
N GLY A 109 -11.33 1.17 -19.32
CA GLY A 109 -11.15 0.19 -18.25
C GLY A 109 -9.73 0.24 -17.70
N ASN A 110 -9.54 -0.35 -16.52
CA ASN A 110 -8.24 -0.55 -15.93
C ASN A 110 -7.51 -1.74 -16.57
N TYR A 111 -8.24 -2.82 -16.89
CA TYR A 111 -7.67 -4.00 -17.54
C TYR A 111 -8.62 -4.54 -18.62
N GLY A 112 -8.03 -5.04 -19.70
CA GLY A 112 -8.72 -5.75 -20.78
C GLY A 112 -8.20 -7.18 -20.89
N VAL A 113 -9.04 -8.16 -20.56
CA VAL A 113 -8.70 -9.59 -20.61
C VAL A 113 -9.39 -10.26 -21.79
N LYS A 114 -8.68 -11.18 -22.45
CA LYS A 114 -9.20 -12.06 -23.50
C LYS A 114 -8.79 -13.49 -23.20
N ALA A 115 -9.73 -14.42 -23.16
CA ALA A 115 -9.45 -15.84 -23.05
C ALA A 115 -10.06 -16.59 -24.24
N VAL A 116 -9.33 -17.54 -24.84
CA VAL A 116 -9.79 -18.28 -26.03
C VAL A 116 -9.44 -19.75 -25.90
N GLY A 117 -10.43 -20.63 -26.13
CA GLY A 117 -10.21 -22.07 -26.18
C GLY A 117 -11.50 -22.88 -26.06
N LEU A 118 -11.33 -24.20 -25.90
CA LEU A 118 -12.46 -25.11 -25.70
C LEU A 118 -12.90 -25.08 -24.24
N VAL A 119 -14.21 -24.94 -24.01
CA VAL A 119 -14.81 -24.99 -22.66
C VAL A 119 -15.79 -26.17 -22.62
N PRO A 120 -15.63 -27.12 -21.68
CA PRO A 120 -16.56 -28.23 -21.54
C PRO A 120 -18.01 -27.77 -21.41
N GLY A 121 -18.92 -28.42 -22.15
CA GLY A 121 -20.35 -28.08 -22.16
C GLY A 121 -20.75 -26.95 -23.12
N PHE A 122 -19.79 -26.31 -23.79
CA PHE A 122 -20.08 -25.30 -24.82
C PHE A 122 -19.70 -25.79 -26.23
N PRO A 123 -20.47 -25.44 -27.28
CA PRO A 123 -20.12 -25.79 -28.63
C PRO A 123 -19.01 -24.88 -29.17
N GLY A 124 -18.03 -25.46 -29.87
CA GLY A 124 -16.99 -24.72 -30.59
C GLY A 124 -15.90 -24.10 -29.70
N VAL A 125 -15.11 -23.20 -30.29
CA VAL A 125 -14.09 -22.41 -29.56
C VAL A 125 -14.79 -21.22 -28.92
N ILE A 126 -14.59 -21.06 -27.62
CA ILE A 126 -15.12 -19.95 -26.85
C ILE A 126 -14.10 -18.82 -26.81
N THR A 127 -14.56 -17.60 -27.08
CA THR A 127 -13.83 -16.36 -26.81
C THR A 127 -14.55 -15.61 -25.71
N ILE A 128 -13.81 -15.25 -24.66
CA ILE A 128 -14.29 -14.47 -23.52
C ILE A 128 -13.52 -13.16 -23.51
N ASN A 129 -14.22 -12.04 -23.51
CA ASN A 129 -13.61 -10.72 -23.35
C ASN A 129 -14.17 -10.10 -22.07
N GLY A 130 -13.28 -9.64 -21.19
CA GLY A 130 -13.64 -8.97 -19.94
C GLY A 130 -12.93 -7.63 -19.78
N VAL A 131 -13.60 -6.70 -19.09
CA VAL A 131 -13.13 -5.35 -18.80
C VAL A 131 -13.28 -5.12 -17.30
N TYR A 132 -12.14 -4.91 -16.63
CA TYR A 132 -12.13 -4.50 -15.23
C TYR A 132 -12.17 -2.98 -15.15
N LYS A 133 -13.05 -2.43 -14.30
CA LYS A 133 -13.31 -0.99 -14.21
C LYS A 133 -13.37 -0.53 -12.76
N ASP A 134 -13.03 0.75 -12.57
CA ASP A 134 -13.11 1.48 -11.29
C ASP A 134 -12.50 0.69 -10.12
N LEU A 135 -11.40 -0.02 -10.39
CA LEU A 135 -10.76 -0.87 -9.39
C LEU A 135 -10.17 0.00 -8.28
N VAL A 136 -10.61 -0.26 -7.07
CA VAL A 136 -10.04 0.27 -5.83
C VAL A 136 -9.60 -0.91 -4.99
N LEU A 137 -8.38 -0.87 -4.48
CA LEU A 137 -7.81 -1.88 -3.61
C LEU A 137 -7.46 -1.23 -2.27
N ASP A 138 -8.10 -1.71 -1.21
CA ASP A 138 -7.91 -1.24 0.15
C ASP A 138 -6.91 -2.14 0.88
N ILE A 139 -5.92 -1.55 1.53
CA ILE A 139 -5.01 -2.28 2.44
C ILE A 139 -5.61 -2.18 3.84
N THR A 140 -6.28 -3.25 4.27
CA THR A 140 -7.09 -3.22 5.49
C THR A 140 -6.30 -3.53 6.75
N THR A 141 -5.28 -4.38 6.63
CA THR A 141 -4.44 -4.84 7.75
C THR A 141 -3.05 -5.16 7.27
N GLY A 142 -2.13 -5.40 8.21
CA GLY A 142 -0.82 -6.02 7.99
C GLY A 142 0.34 -5.16 8.40
N THR A 143 1.54 -5.62 8.09
CA THR A 143 2.77 -4.87 8.35
C THR A 143 3.73 -4.89 7.17
N ALA A 144 4.56 -3.86 7.08
CA ALA A 144 5.66 -3.75 6.14
C ALA A 144 6.90 -3.20 6.85
N GLN A 145 8.06 -3.79 6.60
CA GLN A 145 9.33 -3.37 7.19
C GLN A 145 10.45 -3.48 6.16
N ASN A 146 11.35 -2.50 6.13
CA ASN A 146 12.48 -2.50 5.22
C ASN A 146 13.27 -3.82 5.27
N GLY A 147 13.51 -4.42 4.11
CA GLY A 147 14.26 -5.66 3.98
C GLY A 147 13.49 -6.92 4.38
N VAL A 148 12.18 -6.82 4.64
CA VAL A 148 11.31 -7.95 5.00
C VAL A 148 10.12 -8.00 4.04
N ALA A 149 9.64 -9.20 3.74
CA ALA A 149 8.40 -9.37 3.00
C ALA A 149 7.18 -8.83 3.79
N PRO A 150 6.14 -8.30 3.13
CA PRO A 150 4.90 -7.92 3.79
C PRO A 150 4.33 -9.09 4.61
N THR A 151 3.79 -8.81 5.81
CA THR A 151 3.28 -9.86 6.71
C THR A 151 1.87 -9.55 7.18
N GLY A 152 0.96 -10.53 7.09
CA GLY A 152 -0.44 -10.37 7.52
C GLY A 152 -1.21 -9.29 6.75
N GLN A 153 -0.67 -8.86 5.59
CA GLN A 153 -1.31 -7.85 4.77
C GLN A 153 -2.51 -8.45 4.06
N THR A 154 -3.67 -7.80 4.19
CA THR A 154 -4.90 -8.18 3.50
C THR A 154 -5.29 -7.04 2.58
N LEU A 155 -5.54 -7.38 1.32
CA LEU A 155 -6.03 -6.45 0.31
C LEU A 155 -7.46 -6.81 -0.07
N VAL A 156 -8.31 -5.79 -0.21
CA VAL A 156 -9.74 -5.96 -0.48
C VAL A 156 -10.17 -5.02 -1.60
N PHE A 157 -10.91 -5.53 -2.58
CA PHE A 157 -11.49 -4.70 -3.61
C PHE A 157 -12.65 -3.86 -3.07
N GLY A 158 -12.58 -2.55 -3.29
CA GLY A 158 -13.57 -1.56 -2.85
C GLY A 158 -14.88 -1.64 -3.64
N ALA A 159 -15.90 -0.93 -3.15
CA ALA A 159 -17.29 -1.05 -3.61
C ALA A 159 -17.54 -0.72 -5.10
N LEU A 160 -16.68 0.11 -5.71
CA LEU A 160 -16.80 0.54 -7.10
C LEU A 160 -16.18 -0.46 -8.09
N SER A 161 -15.37 -1.40 -7.61
CA SER A 161 -14.62 -2.32 -8.45
C SER A 161 -15.56 -3.27 -9.18
N THR A 162 -15.51 -3.29 -10.51
CA THR A 162 -16.40 -4.10 -11.34
C THR A 162 -15.65 -4.86 -12.44
N LEU A 163 -16.26 -5.96 -12.88
CA LEU A 163 -15.87 -6.74 -14.04
C LEU A 163 -17.07 -6.90 -14.97
N ASP A 164 -16.99 -6.33 -16.17
CA ASP A 164 -17.93 -6.62 -17.25
C ASP A 164 -17.33 -7.68 -18.17
N TYR A 165 -18.13 -8.62 -18.65
CA TYR A 165 -17.66 -9.65 -19.56
C TYR A 165 -18.72 -10.06 -20.58
N GLY A 166 -18.24 -10.50 -21.74
CA GLY A 166 -19.04 -11.14 -22.78
C GLY A 166 -18.32 -12.34 -23.35
N TYR A 167 -19.08 -13.32 -23.83
CA TYR A 167 -18.53 -14.54 -24.41
C TYR A 167 -19.29 -15.01 -25.64
N ASN A 168 -18.54 -15.59 -26.57
CA ASN A 168 -18.97 -15.96 -27.91
C ASN A 168 -18.42 -17.33 -28.29
N SER A 169 -19.22 -18.10 -29.02
CA SER A 169 -18.83 -19.37 -29.63
C SER A 169 -18.53 -19.18 -31.11
N SER A 170 -17.48 -19.85 -31.60
CA SER A 170 -17.17 -19.91 -33.03
C SER A 170 -18.23 -20.63 -33.87
N THR A 171 -19.13 -21.40 -33.25
CA THR A 171 -20.18 -22.19 -33.95
C THR A 171 -21.58 -21.73 -33.64
N ALA A 172 -21.83 -21.17 -32.45
CA ALA A 172 -23.16 -20.72 -32.02
C ALA A 172 -23.31 -19.19 -31.97
N GLY A 173 -22.23 -18.43 -32.16
CA GLY A 173 -22.25 -16.97 -32.06
C GLY A 173 -22.31 -16.49 -30.60
N PRO A 174 -22.83 -15.26 -30.35
CA PRO A 174 -22.86 -14.65 -29.03
C PRO A 174 -23.65 -15.51 -28.05
N LEU A 175 -23.03 -15.86 -26.91
CA LEU A 175 -23.66 -16.77 -25.94
C LEU A 175 -24.19 -16.04 -24.70
N GLY A 176 -23.61 -14.89 -24.36
CA GLY A 176 -24.07 -14.08 -23.23
C GLY A 176 -23.10 -12.97 -22.85
N ALA A 177 -23.52 -12.17 -21.88
CA ALA A 177 -22.72 -11.18 -21.17
C ALA A 177 -23.23 -11.01 -19.75
N GLY A 178 -22.38 -10.46 -18.89
CA GLY A 178 -22.76 -10.12 -17.53
C GLY A 178 -21.79 -9.13 -16.90
N SER A 179 -22.20 -8.60 -15.76
CA SER A 179 -21.39 -7.76 -14.89
C SER A 179 -21.29 -8.40 -13.52
N GLY A 180 -20.10 -8.31 -12.91
CA GLY A 180 -19.84 -8.77 -11.56
C GLY A 180 -19.26 -7.64 -10.72
N SER A 181 -19.74 -7.53 -9.48
CA SER A 181 -19.06 -6.71 -8.47
C SER A 181 -17.83 -7.46 -7.95
N LEU A 182 -16.74 -6.73 -7.76
CA LEU A 182 -15.56 -7.19 -7.03
C LEU A 182 -15.56 -6.69 -5.59
N SER A 183 -16.60 -5.97 -5.15
CA SER A 183 -16.69 -5.45 -3.79
C SER A 183 -16.52 -6.55 -2.75
N GLY A 184 -15.59 -6.34 -1.83
CA GLY A 184 -15.29 -7.28 -0.74
C GLY A 184 -14.51 -8.52 -1.17
N VAL A 185 -14.19 -8.68 -2.46
CA VAL A 185 -13.27 -9.73 -2.90
C VAL A 185 -11.89 -9.40 -2.34
N SER A 186 -11.36 -10.33 -1.55
CA SER A 186 -10.14 -10.10 -0.76
C SER A 186 -9.16 -11.24 -0.90
N GLY A 187 -7.90 -10.96 -0.55
CA GLY A 187 -6.89 -11.99 -0.35
C GLY A 187 -5.71 -11.46 0.46
N SER A 188 -4.91 -12.38 0.99
CA SER A 188 -3.65 -12.04 1.63
C SER A 188 -2.62 -11.63 0.59
N ASP A 189 -1.78 -10.65 0.92
CA ASP A 189 -0.53 -10.44 0.19
C ASP A 189 0.41 -11.61 0.46
N THR A 190 0.81 -12.29 -0.59
CA THR A 190 1.72 -13.44 -0.56
C THR A 190 3.09 -13.12 -1.16
N SER A 191 3.38 -11.82 -1.36
CA SER A 191 4.66 -11.36 -1.90
C SER A 191 5.83 -11.88 -1.09
N ALA A 192 6.75 -12.58 -1.76
CA ALA A 192 8.03 -12.98 -1.18
C ALA A 192 9.11 -11.91 -1.34
N SER A 193 8.88 -10.90 -2.19
CA SER A 193 9.80 -9.79 -2.41
C SER A 193 9.90 -8.90 -1.18
N LEU A 194 11.08 -8.30 -0.98
CA LEU A 194 11.35 -7.44 0.17
C LEU A 194 10.74 -6.06 -0.02
N VAL A 195 10.15 -5.53 1.04
CA VAL A 195 9.79 -4.12 1.13
C VAL A 195 11.06 -3.28 1.15
N SER A 196 11.06 -2.15 0.43
CA SER A 196 12.09 -1.12 0.58
C SER A 196 11.50 0.11 1.25
N TRP A 197 12.19 0.64 2.26
CA TRP A 197 11.84 1.90 2.92
C TRP A 197 13.11 2.68 3.25
N ASP A 198 13.21 3.90 2.74
CA ASP A 198 14.37 4.78 2.94
C ASP A 198 14.14 5.93 3.94
N GLY A 199 12.96 5.99 4.56
CA GLY A 199 12.54 7.10 5.43
C GLY A 199 11.57 8.07 4.74
N THR A 200 11.47 8.04 3.41
CA THR A 200 10.61 8.91 2.62
C THR A 200 9.82 8.18 1.54
N THR A 201 10.37 7.10 0.98
CA THR A 201 9.79 6.33 -0.11
C THR A 201 9.61 4.88 0.33
N LEU A 202 8.37 4.40 0.23
CA LEU A 202 7.98 3.01 0.43
C LEU A 202 7.82 2.34 -0.92
N SER A 203 8.52 1.23 -1.14
CA SER A 203 8.25 0.29 -2.23
C SER A 203 7.69 -0.99 -1.64
N LEU A 204 6.39 -1.18 -1.84
CA LEU A 204 5.61 -2.31 -1.33
C LEU A 204 5.36 -3.30 -2.49
N PRO A 205 5.99 -4.49 -2.49
CA PRO A 205 5.59 -5.54 -3.42
C PRO A 205 4.19 -6.05 -3.05
N VAL A 206 3.40 -6.42 -4.05
CA VAL A 206 2.03 -6.92 -3.89
C VAL A 206 1.86 -8.17 -4.75
N THR A 207 1.29 -9.23 -4.15
CA THR A 207 0.92 -10.48 -4.81
C THR A 207 -0.37 -10.97 -4.17
N LEU A 208 -1.48 -10.75 -4.86
CA LEU A 208 -2.82 -11.04 -4.40
C LEU A 208 -3.46 -12.09 -5.30
N HIS A 209 -4.02 -13.15 -4.70
CA HIS A 209 -4.85 -14.13 -5.39
C HIS A 209 -6.32 -13.90 -5.07
N THR A 210 -7.17 -13.79 -6.09
CA THR A 210 -8.62 -13.72 -5.94
C THR A 210 -9.32 -14.83 -6.70
N THR A 211 -10.50 -15.23 -6.22
CA THR A 211 -11.31 -16.27 -6.85
C THR A 211 -12.73 -15.79 -7.09
N GLY A 212 -13.31 -16.22 -8.20
CA GLY A 212 -14.73 -16.11 -8.52
C GLY A 212 -15.27 -17.46 -8.99
N SER A 213 -16.58 -17.55 -9.25
CA SER A 213 -17.25 -18.84 -9.47
C SER A 213 -16.64 -19.72 -10.58
N ASN A 214 -16.03 -19.12 -11.60
CA ASN A 214 -15.35 -19.84 -12.70
C ASN A 214 -14.05 -19.14 -13.10
N ARG A 215 -13.44 -18.38 -12.20
CA ARG A 215 -12.25 -17.58 -12.50
C ARG A 215 -11.34 -17.52 -11.29
N PHE A 216 -10.05 -17.35 -11.54
CA PHE A 216 -9.15 -16.85 -10.53
C PHE A 216 -8.23 -15.82 -11.16
N GLU A 217 -7.73 -14.93 -10.33
CA GLU A 217 -6.83 -13.87 -10.73
C GLU A 217 -5.64 -13.82 -9.79
N ASP A 218 -4.46 -13.65 -10.38
CA ASP A 218 -3.26 -13.29 -9.67
C ASP A 218 -2.89 -11.86 -10.05
N TRP A 219 -2.79 -10.99 -9.06
CA TRP A 219 -2.43 -9.59 -9.18
C TRP A 219 -1.04 -9.40 -8.59
N ASN A 220 -0.07 -9.04 -9.42
CA ASN A 220 1.33 -8.99 -9.00
C ASN A 220 2.04 -7.72 -9.45
N GLY A 221 2.84 -7.12 -8.57
CA GLY A 221 3.63 -5.95 -8.92
C GLY A 221 4.15 -5.20 -7.71
N THR A 222 4.35 -3.90 -7.87
CA THR A 222 4.91 -3.04 -6.83
C THR A 222 4.12 -1.74 -6.76
N ILE A 223 3.85 -1.30 -5.54
CA ILE A 223 3.29 0.01 -5.22
C ILE A 223 4.39 0.86 -4.59
N VAL A 224 4.70 1.98 -5.22
CA VAL A 224 5.71 2.94 -4.75
C VAL A 224 5.00 4.19 -4.26
N ALA A 225 5.21 4.55 -3.00
CA ALA A 225 4.57 5.69 -2.37
C ALA A 225 5.58 6.57 -1.62
N THR A 226 5.35 7.88 -1.59
CA THR A 226 6.23 8.85 -0.94
C THR A 226 5.52 9.60 0.17
N LEU A 227 6.22 9.92 1.24
CA LEU A 227 5.69 10.64 2.39
C LEU A 227 5.20 12.04 2.00
N THR A 228 3.92 12.33 2.24
CA THR A 228 3.28 13.58 1.79
C THR A 228 3.66 14.78 2.66
N GLN A 229 3.90 14.56 3.96
CA GLN A 229 4.43 15.57 4.89
C GLN A 229 5.22 14.89 6.03
N VAL A 230 6.41 15.39 6.32
CA VAL A 230 7.12 15.14 7.58
C VAL A 230 6.38 15.94 8.66
N PRO A 231 5.86 15.34 9.75
CA PRO A 231 5.41 16.13 10.89
C PRO A 231 6.58 17.02 11.32
N GLU A 232 6.39 18.35 11.31
CA GLU A 232 7.45 19.24 11.79
C GLU A 232 7.89 18.81 13.19
N PRO A 233 9.19 18.95 13.55
CA PRO A 233 9.69 18.61 14.89
C PRO A 233 9.22 19.64 15.91
N SER A 234 7.92 19.78 16.11
CA SER A 234 7.30 20.75 16.99
C SER A 234 7.10 20.15 18.37
N SER A 235 8.13 20.18 19.23
CA SER A 235 8.02 20.36 20.70
C SER A 235 9.33 20.13 21.46
N LEU A 236 10.18 19.18 21.05
CA LEU A 236 11.42 18.85 21.78
C LEU A 236 12.53 19.90 21.57
N ALA A 237 12.64 20.47 20.38
CA ALA A 237 13.61 21.55 20.11
C ALA A 237 13.29 22.83 20.91
N LEU A 238 12.00 23.15 21.11
CA LEU A 238 11.57 24.27 21.94
C LEU A 238 11.82 24.05 23.44
N LEU A 239 11.63 22.82 23.93
CA LEU A 239 11.94 22.50 25.33
C LEU A 239 13.45 22.59 25.63
N GLY A 240 14.29 22.14 24.69
CA GLY A 240 15.74 22.23 24.79
C GLY A 240 16.27 23.66 24.80
N ILE A 241 15.76 24.53 23.90
CA ILE A 241 16.15 25.95 23.87
C ILE A 241 15.62 26.69 25.11
N GLY A 242 14.41 26.35 25.57
CA GLY A 242 13.82 26.91 26.79
C GLY A 242 14.64 26.61 28.05
N LEU A 243 15.13 25.38 28.21
CA LEU A 243 15.97 24.98 29.35
C LEU A 243 17.38 25.57 29.31
N VAL A 244 17.99 25.68 28.13
CA VAL A 244 19.30 26.34 27.96
C VAL A 244 19.17 27.85 28.23
N GLY A 245 18.09 28.49 27.75
CA GLY A 245 17.80 29.89 28.05
C GLY A 245 17.60 30.15 29.55
N LEU A 246 16.90 29.25 30.26
CA LEU A 246 16.69 29.35 31.71
C LEU A 246 17.99 29.16 32.51
N ALA A 247 18.89 28.28 32.05
CA ALA A 247 20.20 28.06 32.66
C ALA A 247 21.11 29.28 32.47
N CYS A 248 21.19 29.85 31.25
CA CYS A 248 21.96 31.05 30.96
C CYS A 248 21.48 32.27 31.76
N ALA A 249 20.16 32.46 31.90
CA ALA A 249 19.58 33.54 32.69
C ALA A 249 19.92 33.43 34.20
N ARG A 250 19.99 32.21 34.74
CA ARG A 250 20.39 31.98 36.14
C ARG A 250 21.85 32.31 36.41
N PHE A 251 22.76 31.98 35.49
CA PHE A 251 24.20 32.28 35.64
C PHE A 251 24.54 33.77 35.50
N GLN A 252 23.77 34.52 34.70
CA GLN A 252 23.96 35.97 34.62
C GLN A 252 23.56 36.68 35.92
N ARG A 253 22.48 36.22 36.57
CA ARG A 253 21.99 36.81 37.83
C ARG A 253 22.90 36.55 39.02
N SER A 254 23.65 35.43 39.04
CA SER A 254 24.61 35.15 40.11
C SER A 254 25.92 35.94 39.99
N ARG A 255 26.25 36.48 38.80
CA ARG A 255 27.44 37.32 38.60
C ARG A 255 27.23 38.79 38.95
N GLN A 256 25.99 39.25 39.08
CA GLN A 256 25.68 40.63 39.47
C GLN A 256 25.62 40.84 41.00
N ASN A 257 25.79 39.77 41.79
CA ASN A 257 25.76 39.81 43.26
C ASN A 257 27.15 39.53 43.90
N LEU A 258 28.22 39.74 43.15
CA LEU A 258 29.62 39.74 43.60
C LEU A 258 30.24 41.08 43.24
#